data_AF-A0AAV2R5M9-F1
#
_entry.id   AF-A0AAV2R5M9-F1
#
_cell.length_a   1.000
_cell.length_b   1.000
_cell.length_c   1.000
_cell.angle_alpha   90.00
_cell.angle_beta   90.00
_cell.angle_gamma   90.00
#
_symmetry.space_group_name_H-M   'P 1'
#
loop_
_entity.id
_entity.type
_entity.pdbx_description
1 polymer ?
#
loop_
_entity_poly.entity_id
_entity_poly.type
_entity_poly.pdbx_seq_one_letter_code
_entity_poly.pdbx_strand_id
1 'polypeptide(L)'
;IQRVTMLPQETKLVFSDTRITVTLNSSLELSCGYGPADATNVREQRCLWKTPQNIDLQVYDIYDNVHHPELSAPNNTDGNQCGIVLNSVSAEDLGNWTCIVPLHGGHLTGTTELALQNYMGLENDYKFMGSAVISTLLIMLVLLIICLIIAENKITKSQQAKQRNGHEMRRILTQSSSFSSFMEGQNNIAMPDITHHTHTSSDEGFRTWTMGT
;
A
#
# COMPACT_ATOMS: atom_id res chain seq x y z
N ILE A 1 63.53 30.41 -6.37
CA ILE A 1 62.05 30.50 -6.34
C ILE A 1 61.52 29.08 -6.44
N GLN A 2 61.14 28.48 -5.32
CA GLN A 2 60.66 27.10 -5.24
C GLN A 2 59.15 27.13 -5.54
N ARG A 3 58.72 26.59 -6.69
CA ARG A 3 57.30 26.46 -7.00
C ARG A 3 56.74 25.33 -6.17
N VAL A 4 55.94 25.67 -5.17
CA VAL A 4 55.14 24.70 -4.42
C VAL A 4 54.02 24.25 -5.34
N THR A 5 54.13 23.04 -5.90
CA THR A 5 53.04 22.39 -6.62
C THR A 5 52.03 21.96 -5.55
N MET A 6 50.98 22.75 -5.35
CA MET A 6 49.84 22.30 -4.55
C MET A 6 49.26 21.05 -5.22
N LEU A 7 49.18 19.95 -4.48
CA LEU A 7 48.47 18.75 -4.92
C LEU A 7 47.02 19.16 -5.18
N PRO A 8 46.48 18.90 -6.39
CA PRO A 8 45.12 19.29 -6.74
C PRO A 8 44.14 18.71 -5.72
N GLN A 9 43.20 19.54 -5.24
CA GLN A 9 42.05 19.10 -4.43
C GLN A 9 41.46 17.84 -5.06
N GLU A 10 41.15 16.84 -4.22
CA GLU A 10 40.64 15.54 -4.66
C GLU A 10 39.49 15.74 -5.65
N THR A 11 39.75 15.43 -6.92
CA THR A 11 38.75 15.51 -7.98
C THR A 11 37.75 14.40 -7.75
N LYS A 12 36.67 14.71 -7.03
CA LYS A 12 35.56 13.79 -6.83
C LYS A 12 34.75 13.72 -8.12
N LEU A 13 34.55 12.51 -8.59
CA LEU A 13 33.68 12.21 -9.70
C LEU A 13 32.23 12.41 -9.25
N VAL A 14 31.49 13.24 -9.99
CA VAL A 14 30.09 13.54 -9.69
C VAL A 14 29.24 12.51 -10.42
N PHE A 15 28.79 11.51 -9.68
CA PHE A 15 27.70 10.61 -10.06
C PHE A 15 26.52 10.92 -9.16
N SER A 16 25.34 11.10 -9.75
CA SER A 16 24.13 11.42 -8.98
C SER A 16 23.76 10.28 -8.04
N ASP A 17 23.84 9.02 -8.51
CA ASP A 17 23.43 7.85 -7.72
C ASP A 17 24.18 6.56 -8.14
N THR A 18 24.46 5.67 -7.19
CA THR A 18 25.06 4.34 -7.46
C THR A 18 24.07 3.34 -8.07
N ARG A 19 22.77 3.60 -7.90
CA ARG A 19 21.69 2.75 -8.40
C ARG A 19 20.49 3.60 -8.76
N ILE A 20 19.98 3.44 -9.97
CA ILE A 20 18.84 4.18 -10.48
C ILE A 20 17.76 3.17 -10.87
N THR A 21 16.54 3.38 -10.36
CA THR A 21 15.37 2.57 -10.73
C THR A 21 14.63 3.22 -11.89
N VAL A 22 14.40 2.48 -12.97
CA VAL A 22 13.88 3.03 -14.23
C VAL A 22 12.67 2.27 -14.73
N THR A 23 11.78 2.95 -15.45
CA THR A 23 10.64 2.33 -16.14
C THR A 23 11.01 2.12 -17.61
N LEU A 24 10.62 0.99 -18.21
CA LEU A 24 10.83 0.76 -19.65
C LEU A 24 10.09 1.82 -20.48
N ASN A 25 10.66 2.17 -21.63
CA ASN A 25 10.19 3.21 -22.54
C ASN A 25 10.13 4.63 -21.94
N SER A 26 10.73 4.85 -20.77
CA SER A 26 10.91 6.20 -20.22
C SER A 26 12.23 6.80 -20.71
N SER A 27 12.32 8.13 -20.73
CA SER A 27 13.59 8.81 -20.94
C SER A 27 14.36 8.91 -19.62
N LEU A 28 15.68 8.72 -19.69
CA LEU A 28 16.57 8.74 -18.52
C LEU A 28 17.82 9.55 -18.81
N GLU A 29 18.14 10.50 -17.95
CA GLU A 29 19.39 11.23 -17.98
C GLU A 29 20.42 10.58 -17.04
N LEU A 30 21.57 10.20 -17.60
CA LEU A 30 22.73 9.72 -16.86
C LEU A 30 23.77 10.83 -16.79
N SER A 31 23.90 11.45 -15.63
CA SER A 31 24.89 12.51 -15.42
C SER A 31 26.23 11.92 -14.95
N CYS A 32 27.31 12.34 -15.59
CA CYS A 32 28.68 12.06 -15.17
C CYS A 32 29.54 13.29 -15.41
N GLY A 33 30.53 13.56 -14.55
CA GLY A 33 31.48 14.64 -14.76
C GLY A 33 32.49 14.73 -13.63
N TYR A 34 33.50 15.58 -13.79
CA TYR A 34 34.46 15.86 -12.72
C TYR A 34 34.68 17.37 -12.52
N GLY A 35 34.97 17.71 -11.27
CA GLY A 35 35.48 19.01 -10.88
C GLY A 35 34.39 20.02 -10.47
N PRO A 36 34.82 21.16 -9.90
CA PRO A 36 33.93 22.29 -9.69
C PRO A 36 33.58 22.95 -11.03
N ALA A 37 32.34 23.40 -11.18
CA ALA A 37 31.77 24.00 -12.40
C ALA A 37 32.53 25.23 -12.95
N ASP A 38 33.53 25.74 -12.21
CA ASP A 38 34.24 26.99 -12.47
C ASP A 38 35.48 26.83 -13.38
N ALA A 39 35.79 25.62 -13.84
CA ALA A 39 36.90 25.38 -14.76
C ALA A 39 36.50 25.77 -16.20
N THR A 40 36.49 27.07 -16.47
CA THR A 40 36.14 27.75 -17.74
C THR A 40 36.99 27.37 -18.96
N ASN A 41 37.90 26.41 -18.84
CA ASN A 41 38.89 26.11 -19.88
C ASN A 41 39.11 24.62 -20.11
N VAL A 42 38.06 23.81 -19.93
CA VAL A 42 38.13 22.39 -20.22
C VAL A 42 37.41 22.08 -21.53
N ARG A 43 38.01 22.57 -22.62
CA ARG A 43 37.53 22.28 -23.97
C ARG A 43 37.97 20.86 -24.32
N GLU A 44 37.02 20.03 -24.75
CA GLU A 44 37.22 18.72 -25.39
C GLU A 44 37.55 17.54 -24.45
N GLN A 45 36.76 17.33 -23.39
CA GLN A 45 36.78 16.04 -22.72
C GLN A 45 36.10 14.97 -23.57
N ARG A 46 36.90 14.01 -24.03
CA ARG A 46 36.42 12.79 -24.68
C ARG A 46 36.01 11.77 -23.62
N CYS A 47 34.86 12.02 -23.00
CA CYS A 47 34.28 11.06 -22.08
C CYS A 47 33.78 9.81 -22.81
N LEU A 48 33.91 8.69 -22.11
CA LEU A 48 33.49 7.38 -22.59
C LEU A 48 32.42 6.85 -21.64
N TRP A 49 31.33 6.36 -22.20
CA TRP A 49 30.36 5.53 -21.50
C TRP A 49 30.54 4.08 -21.92
N LYS A 50 30.44 3.17 -20.96
CA LYS A 50 30.41 1.74 -21.22
C LYS A 50 29.05 1.19 -20.82
N THR A 51 28.38 0.58 -21.78
CA THR A 51 27.05 -0.03 -21.58
C THR A 51 27.15 -1.32 -20.76
N PRO A 52 26.03 -1.88 -20.27
CA PRO A 52 26.01 -3.18 -19.61
C PRO A 52 26.52 -4.33 -20.49
N GLN A 53 26.43 -4.18 -21.82
CA GLN A 53 26.98 -5.11 -22.82
C GLN A 53 28.47 -4.90 -23.08
N ASN A 54 29.13 -4.01 -22.31
CA ASN A 54 30.54 -3.69 -22.44
C ASN A 54 30.88 -3.03 -23.80
N ILE A 55 29.94 -2.27 -24.36
CA ILE A 55 30.14 -1.44 -25.57
C ILE A 55 30.61 -0.06 -25.14
N ASP A 56 31.68 0.43 -25.75
CA ASP A 56 32.20 1.77 -25.49
C ASP A 56 31.53 2.79 -26.41
N LEU A 57 30.98 3.84 -25.80
CA LEU A 57 30.27 4.94 -26.44
C LEU A 57 31.02 6.24 -26.18
N GLN A 58 31.39 6.96 -27.23
CA GLN A 58 31.97 8.29 -27.09
C GLN A 58 30.86 9.32 -26.99
N VAL A 59 30.91 10.18 -25.97
CA VAL A 59 29.90 11.24 -25.77
C VAL A 59 29.80 12.16 -26.98
N TYR A 60 30.94 12.42 -27.64
CA TYR A 60 30.99 13.24 -28.85
C TYR A 60 30.15 12.65 -30.00
N ASP A 61 30.23 11.33 -30.22
CA ASP A 61 29.49 10.64 -31.28
C ASP A 61 27.97 10.69 -30.99
N ILE A 62 27.58 10.61 -29.72
CA ILE A 62 26.18 10.76 -29.27
C ILE A 62 25.68 12.18 -29.53
N TYR A 63 26.46 13.20 -29.17
CA TYR A 63 26.05 14.60 -29.27
C TYR A 63 25.89 15.05 -30.72
N ASP A 64 26.73 14.54 -31.62
CA ASP A 64 26.63 14.78 -33.07
C ASP A 64 25.52 13.92 -33.73
N ASN A 65 24.81 13.07 -32.96
CA ASN A 65 23.83 12.08 -33.44
C ASN A 65 24.40 11.11 -34.49
N VAL A 66 25.68 10.78 -34.36
CA VAL A 66 26.41 9.90 -35.26
C VAL A 66 26.33 8.49 -34.67
N HIS A 67 25.45 7.66 -35.24
CA HIS A 67 25.28 6.21 -34.96
C HIS A 67 24.42 5.78 -33.76
N HIS A 68 23.89 6.68 -32.95
CA HIS A 68 23.10 6.32 -31.75
C HIS A 68 21.78 7.10 -31.64
N PRO A 69 20.76 6.82 -32.48
CA PRO A 69 19.46 7.52 -32.42
C PRO A 69 18.70 7.32 -31.10
N GLU A 70 19.01 6.25 -30.37
CA GLU A 70 18.45 5.93 -29.05
C GLU A 70 19.03 6.79 -27.91
N LEU A 71 20.15 7.48 -28.16
CA LEU A 71 20.83 8.34 -27.19
C LEU A 71 20.79 9.80 -27.65
N SER A 72 20.86 10.74 -26.70
CA SER A 72 20.96 12.16 -27.01
C SER A 72 21.78 12.92 -25.96
N ALA A 73 22.13 14.16 -26.30
CA ALA A 73 22.78 15.08 -25.36
C ALA A 73 21.78 15.56 -24.29
N PRO A 74 22.21 15.74 -23.03
CA PRO A 74 21.37 16.35 -22.00
C PRO A 74 21.10 17.82 -22.30
N ASN A 75 19.96 18.33 -21.80
CA ASN A 75 19.58 19.73 -21.98
C ASN A 75 20.56 20.70 -21.31
N ASN A 76 21.26 20.24 -20.27
CA ASN A 76 22.27 21.00 -19.57
C ASN A 76 23.61 20.26 -19.62
N THR A 77 24.63 20.91 -20.19
CA THR A 77 26.01 20.39 -20.25
C THR A 77 26.97 21.24 -19.41
N ASP A 78 26.43 22.14 -18.57
CA ASP A 78 27.22 23.06 -17.77
C ASP A 78 28.10 22.30 -16.76
N GLY A 79 29.32 22.82 -16.57
CA GLY A 79 30.23 22.33 -15.53
C GLY A 79 30.90 20.99 -15.84
N ASN A 80 31.29 20.76 -17.11
CA ASN A 80 32.04 19.57 -17.54
C ASN A 80 31.25 18.27 -17.38
N GLN A 81 29.95 18.31 -17.70
CA GLN A 81 29.09 17.15 -17.60
C GLN A 81 29.11 16.37 -18.92
N CYS A 82 29.64 15.17 -18.83
CA CYS A 82 29.62 14.12 -19.84
C CYS A 82 28.34 13.29 -19.76
N GLY A 83 27.22 13.96 -19.48
CA GLY A 83 25.94 13.30 -19.34
C GLY A 83 25.44 12.75 -20.67
N ILE A 84 24.63 11.72 -20.63
CA ILE A 84 23.91 11.21 -21.80
C ILE A 84 22.45 11.01 -21.43
N VAL A 85 21.57 11.11 -22.42
CA VAL A 85 20.14 10.83 -22.25
C VAL A 85 19.80 9.59 -23.06
N LEU A 86 19.23 8.59 -22.39
CA LEU A 86 18.54 7.50 -23.06
C LEU A 86 17.15 8.02 -23.43
N ASN A 87 16.85 8.07 -24.73
CA ASN A 87 15.57 8.59 -25.22
C ASN A 87 14.41 7.68 -24.82
N SER A 88 14.66 6.36 -24.79
CA SER A 88 13.70 5.33 -24.41
C SER A 88 14.43 4.13 -23.82
N VAL A 89 14.37 3.96 -22.50
CA VAL A 89 15.03 2.85 -21.79
C VAL A 89 14.44 1.51 -22.21
N SER A 90 15.30 0.62 -22.68
CA SER A 90 14.97 -0.75 -23.10
C SER A 90 15.44 -1.77 -22.06
N ALA A 91 15.12 -3.05 -22.27
CA ALA A 91 15.56 -4.12 -21.37
C ALA A 91 17.06 -4.41 -21.47
N GLU A 92 17.69 -4.10 -22.61
CA GLU A 92 19.14 -4.21 -22.80
C GLU A 92 19.89 -3.10 -22.07
N ASP A 93 19.28 -1.94 -21.84
CA ASP A 93 19.91 -0.87 -21.07
C ASP A 93 20.05 -1.19 -19.57
N LEU A 94 19.45 -2.28 -19.08
CA LEU A 94 19.50 -2.66 -17.67
C LEU A 94 20.87 -3.26 -17.31
N GLY A 95 21.39 -2.86 -16.14
CA GLY A 95 22.67 -3.32 -15.61
C GLY A 95 23.65 -2.17 -15.36
N ASN A 96 24.95 -2.48 -15.36
CA ASN A 96 25.98 -1.53 -14.95
C ASN A 96 26.41 -0.62 -16.10
N TRP A 97 26.16 0.67 -15.94
CA TRP A 97 26.69 1.73 -16.79
C TRP A 97 27.93 2.32 -16.15
N THR A 98 29.00 2.46 -16.92
CA THR A 98 30.26 3.00 -16.42
C THR A 98 30.67 4.22 -17.22
N CYS A 99 30.86 5.36 -16.58
CA CYS A 99 31.46 6.52 -17.23
C CYS A 99 32.93 6.63 -16.85
N ILE A 100 33.75 6.85 -17.88
CA ILE A 100 35.20 6.99 -17.80
C ILE A 100 35.54 8.38 -18.32
N VAL A 101 36.13 9.18 -17.44
CA VAL A 101 36.55 10.54 -17.77
C VAL A 101 38.08 10.61 -17.80
N PRO A 102 38.70 10.79 -18.97
CA PRO A 102 40.15 10.89 -19.08
C PRO A 102 40.65 12.20 -18.47
N LEU A 103 41.72 12.11 -17.68
CA LEU A 103 42.43 13.24 -17.07
C LEU A 103 43.88 13.26 -17.53
N HIS A 104 44.56 14.40 -17.38
CA HIS A 104 46.00 14.42 -17.55
C HIS A 104 46.67 13.52 -16.50
N GLY A 105 47.26 12.41 -16.97
CA GLY A 105 47.96 11.44 -16.13
C GLY A 105 47.08 10.32 -15.56
N GLY A 106 45.83 10.19 -16.02
CA GLY A 106 44.96 9.09 -15.57
C GLY A 106 43.54 9.16 -16.13
N HIS A 107 42.61 8.52 -15.43
CA HIS A 107 41.19 8.62 -15.71
C HIS A 107 40.42 8.43 -14.41
N LEU A 108 39.22 9.00 -14.35
CA LEU A 108 38.25 8.72 -13.29
C LEU A 108 37.18 7.79 -13.84
N THR A 109 36.78 6.82 -13.04
CA THR A 109 35.74 5.85 -13.41
C THR A 109 34.67 5.84 -12.36
N GLY A 110 33.41 5.86 -12.78
CA GLY A 110 32.27 5.63 -11.90
C GLY A 110 31.23 4.77 -12.57
N THR A 111 30.56 3.97 -11.76
CA THR A 111 29.59 2.98 -12.21
C THR A 111 28.26 3.22 -11.51
N THR A 112 27.17 3.14 -12.26
CA THR A 112 25.81 3.16 -11.76
C THR A 112 25.04 1.95 -12.28
N GLU A 113 24.23 1.33 -11.43
CA GLU A 113 23.38 0.21 -11.81
C GLU A 113 21.98 0.72 -12.20
N LEU A 114 21.57 0.44 -13.44
CA LEU A 114 20.18 0.61 -13.86
C LEU A 114 19.40 -0.65 -13.54
N ALA A 115 18.48 -0.54 -12.59
CA ALA A 115 17.55 -1.60 -12.24
C ALA A 115 16.15 -1.21 -12.72
N LEU A 116 15.36 -2.20 -13.14
CA LEU A 116 13.93 -1.97 -13.31
C LEU A 116 13.37 -1.45 -12.00
N GLN A 117 12.56 -0.40 -12.10
CA GLN A 117 11.63 -0.05 -11.04
C GLN A 117 10.69 -1.24 -10.91
N ASN A 118 11.09 -2.21 -10.09
CA ASN A 118 10.23 -3.30 -9.71
C ASN A 118 8.92 -2.66 -9.25
N TYR A 119 7.82 -3.12 -9.81
CA TYR A 119 6.45 -2.84 -9.35
C TYR A 119 6.27 -3.43 -7.93
N MET A 120 7.10 -3.02 -6.96
CA MET A 120 6.93 -3.35 -5.54
C MET A 120 5.83 -2.50 -4.90
N GLY A 121 5.00 -1.82 -5.71
CA GLY A 121 3.77 -1.17 -5.28
C GLY A 121 2.73 -2.14 -4.70
N LEU A 122 2.90 -3.46 -4.84
CA LEU A 122 2.01 -4.43 -4.18
C LEU A 122 2.44 -4.85 -2.77
N GLU A 123 3.66 -4.51 -2.31
CA GLU A 123 4.12 -4.90 -0.96
C GLU A 123 3.91 -3.85 0.13
N ASN A 124 3.58 -2.59 -0.20
CA ASN A 124 3.31 -1.57 0.82
C ASN A 124 1.82 -1.26 1.01
N ASP A 125 0.95 -1.69 0.10
CA ASP A 125 -0.51 -1.48 0.25
C ASP A 125 -1.19 -2.55 1.13
N TYR A 126 -0.59 -3.74 1.31
CA TYR A 126 -1.15 -4.75 2.23
C TYR A 126 -0.98 -4.36 3.71
N LYS A 127 0.02 -3.53 4.04
CA LYS A 127 0.23 -3.07 5.43
C LYS A 127 -0.83 -2.07 5.86
N PHE A 128 -1.28 -1.22 4.94
CA PHE A 128 -2.32 -0.24 5.25
C PHE A 128 -3.71 -0.88 5.25
N MET A 129 -4.02 -1.70 4.24
CA MET A 129 -5.31 -2.41 4.15
C MET A 129 -5.47 -3.52 5.19
N GLY A 130 -4.39 -4.20 5.57
CA GLY A 130 -4.42 -5.24 6.61
C GLY A 130 -4.74 -4.67 8.00
N SER A 131 -4.24 -3.48 8.33
CA SER A 131 -4.48 -2.88 9.65
C SER A 131 -5.95 -2.48 9.86
N ALA A 132 -6.62 -1.99 8.82
CA ALA A 132 -8.03 -1.60 8.90
C ALA A 132 -8.95 -2.81 9.07
N VAL A 133 -8.68 -3.91 8.38
CA VAL A 133 -9.47 -5.16 8.49
C VAL A 133 -9.26 -5.80 9.85
N ILE A 134 -8.03 -5.88 10.35
CA ILE A 134 -7.76 -6.45 11.68
C ILE A 134 -8.39 -5.57 12.78
N SER A 135 -8.29 -4.25 12.67
CA SER A 135 -8.90 -3.33 13.64
C SER A 135 -10.42 -3.45 13.66
N THR A 136 -11.08 -3.55 12.50
CA THR A 136 -12.55 -3.70 12.43
C THR A 136 -13.01 -5.05 12.97
N LEU A 137 -12.28 -6.13 12.70
CA LEU A 137 -12.57 -7.46 13.28
C LEU A 137 -12.42 -7.47 14.80
N LEU A 138 -11.40 -6.82 15.35
CA LEU A 138 -11.22 -6.69 16.80
C LEU A 138 -12.35 -5.88 17.46
N ILE A 139 -12.75 -4.76 16.85
CA ILE A 139 -13.88 -3.95 17.34
C ILE A 139 -15.17 -4.76 17.33
N MET A 140 -15.44 -5.50 16.24
CA MET A 140 -16.62 -6.37 16.15
C MET A 140 -16.61 -7.48 17.22
N LEU A 141 -15.47 -8.09 17.49
CA LEU A 141 -15.33 -9.10 18.54
C LEU A 141 -15.65 -8.53 19.94
N VAL A 142 -15.13 -7.33 20.25
CA VAL A 142 -15.39 -6.66 21.53
C VAL A 142 -16.88 -6.33 21.69
N LEU A 143 -17.52 -5.82 20.63
CA LEU A 143 -18.96 -5.55 20.65
C LEU A 143 -19.80 -6.81 20.87
N LEU A 144 -19.42 -7.94 20.27
CA LEU A 144 -20.09 -9.22 20.50
C LEU A 144 -19.97 -9.67 21.96
N ILE A 145 -18.78 -9.56 22.58
CA ILE A 145 -18.58 -9.92 23.99
C ILE A 145 -19.44 -9.03 24.90
N ILE A 146 -19.49 -7.73 24.66
CA ILE A 146 -20.33 -6.80 25.43
C ILE A 146 -21.82 -7.16 25.28
N CYS A 147 -22.28 -7.47 24.07
CA CYS A 147 -23.66 -7.90 23.81
C CYS A 147 -24.01 -9.19 24.58
N LEU A 148 -23.10 -10.16 24.63
CA LEU A 148 -23.30 -11.40 25.39
C LEU A 148 -23.43 -11.12 26.89
N ILE A 149 -22.54 -10.30 27.46
CA ILE A 149 -22.60 -9.92 28.89
C ILE A 149 -23.91 -9.20 29.22
N ILE A 150 -24.39 -8.31 28.35
CA ILE A 150 -25.67 -7.60 28.57
C ILE A 150 -26.86 -8.56 28.45
N ALA A 151 -26.83 -9.50 27.50
CA ALA A 151 -27.89 -10.49 27.31
C ALA A 151 -28.05 -11.38 28.54
N GLU A 152 -26.95 -11.90 29.09
CA GLU A 152 -26.98 -12.71 30.32
C GLU A 152 -27.52 -11.91 31.52
N ASN A 153 -27.04 -10.67 31.70
CA ASN A 153 -27.52 -9.80 32.77
C ASN A 153 -29.03 -9.49 32.67
N LYS A 154 -29.57 -9.37 31.44
CA LYS A 154 -31.00 -9.13 31.21
C LYS A 154 -31.83 -10.35 31.59
N ILE A 155 -31.37 -11.56 31.26
CA ILE A 155 -32.04 -12.81 31.63
C ILE A 155 -32.14 -12.93 33.15
N THR A 156 -31.05 -12.66 33.88
CA THR A 156 -31.04 -12.74 35.36
C THR A 156 -32.00 -11.73 36.01
N LYS A 157 -32.07 -10.49 35.49
CA LYS A 157 -33.03 -9.49 35.99
C LYS A 157 -34.49 -9.85 35.69
N SER A 158 -34.78 -10.43 34.52
CA SER A 158 -36.13 -10.87 34.17
C SER A 158 -36.63 -12.01 35.08
N GLN A 159 -35.73 -12.90 35.48
CA GLN A 159 -36.04 -14.00 36.40
C GLN A 159 -36.38 -13.49 37.81
N GLN A 160 -35.64 -12.50 38.31
CA GLN A 160 -35.92 -11.87 39.62
C GLN A 160 -37.24 -11.10 39.62
N ALA A 161 -37.56 -10.37 38.53
CA ALA A 161 -38.85 -9.68 38.40
C ALA A 161 -40.04 -10.68 38.37
N LYS A 162 -39.87 -11.82 37.68
CA LYS A 162 -40.89 -12.87 37.63
C LYS A 162 -41.09 -13.57 38.98
N GLN A 163 -40.02 -13.80 39.75
CA GLN A 163 -40.13 -14.39 41.09
C GLN A 163 -40.76 -13.44 42.12
N ARG A 164 -40.50 -12.13 42.03
CA ARG A 164 -41.11 -11.14 42.93
C ARG A 164 -42.64 -11.10 42.78
N ASN A 165 -43.13 -11.12 41.55
CA ASN A 165 -44.58 -11.15 41.27
C ASN A 165 -45.21 -12.50 41.64
N GLY A 166 -44.49 -13.61 41.45
CA GLY A 166 -44.97 -14.94 41.84
C GLY A 166 -45.16 -15.12 43.36
N HIS A 167 -44.30 -14.49 44.17
CA HIS A 167 -44.40 -14.56 45.63
C HIS A 167 -45.56 -13.70 46.17
N GLU A 168 -45.93 -12.62 45.49
CA GLU A 168 -47.09 -11.79 45.85
C GLU A 168 -48.41 -12.49 45.48
N MET A 169 -48.48 -13.15 44.32
CA MET A 169 -49.64 -13.95 43.90
C MET A 169 -49.93 -15.12 44.87
N ARG A 170 -48.89 -15.76 45.43
CA ARG A 170 -49.07 -16.80 46.47
C ARG A 170 -49.67 -16.26 47.76
N ARG A 171 -49.38 -15.02 48.16
CA ARG A 171 -50.01 -14.43 49.36
C ARG A 171 -51.52 -14.23 49.17
N ILE A 172 -51.96 -13.83 47.98
CA ILE A 172 -53.39 -13.65 47.68
C ILE A 172 -54.13 -15.01 47.70
N LEU A 173 -53.53 -16.07 47.14
CA LEU A 173 -54.14 -17.40 47.15
C LEU A 173 -54.20 -18.06 48.54
N THR A 174 -53.27 -17.71 49.45
CA THR A 174 -53.31 -18.19 50.84
C THR A 174 -54.34 -17.43 51.69
N GLN A 175 -54.69 -16.19 51.31
CA GLN A 175 -55.78 -15.46 51.96
C GLN A 175 -57.16 -15.93 51.48
N SER A 176 -57.27 -16.42 50.23
CA SER A 176 -58.52 -16.99 49.70
C SER A 176 -58.85 -18.39 50.20
N SER A 177 -57.88 -19.17 50.71
CA SER A 177 -58.18 -20.49 51.30
C SER A 177 -58.90 -20.41 52.66
N SER A 178 -58.91 -19.25 53.30
CA SER A 178 -59.82 -18.95 54.42
C SER A 178 -61.21 -18.51 53.98
N PHE A 179 -61.44 -18.26 52.69
CA PHE A 179 -62.73 -17.84 52.14
C PHE A 179 -63.43 -18.95 51.32
N SER A 180 -62.72 -20.00 50.90
CA SER A 180 -63.28 -21.08 50.08
C SER A 180 -64.05 -22.14 50.85
N SER A 181 -64.06 -22.13 52.19
CA SER A 181 -64.97 -23.01 52.96
C SER A 181 -66.41 -22.48 53.01
N PHE A 182 -66.73 -21.37 52.33
CA PHE A 182 -68.06 -20.74 52.37
C PHE A 182 -68.87 -20.90 51.08
N MET A 183 -68.29 -21.34 49.96
CA MET A 183 -68.99 -21.39 48.66
C MET A 183 -68.90 -22.77 47.99
N GLU A 184 -68.93 -23.85 48.78
CA GLU A 184 -69.10 -25.21 48.27
C GLU A 184 -70.60 -25.48 48.06
N GLY A 185 -71.14 -24.90 46.99
CA GLY A 185 -72.53 -25.08 46.65
C GLY A 185 -72.97 -24.18 45.52
N GLN A 186 -72.56 -24.50 44.28
CA GLN A 186 -73.45 -24.57 43.12
C GLN A 186 -72.69 -24.69 41.78
N ASN A 187 -73.31 -25.47 40.90
CA ASN A 187 -73.33 -25.36 39.44
C ASN A 187 -72.32 -26.12 38.60
N ASN A 188 -72.73 -27.37 38.34
CA ASN A 188 -72.72 -28.01 37.02
C ASN A 188 -73.33 -27.08 35.94
N ILE A 189 -72.54 -26.61 34.96
CA ILE A 189 -73.03 -26.28 33.62
C ILE A 189 -71.96 -26.68 32.59
N ALA A 190 -72.39 -27.44 31.60
CA ALA A 190 -71.60 -27.99 30.50
C ALA A 190 -71.47 -27.04 29.29
N MET A 191 -70.57 -27.41 28.36
CA MET A 191 -70.54 -27.07 26.92
C MET A 191 -69.91 -25.70 26.54
N PRO A 192 -69.44 -25.45 25.29
CA PRO A 192 -69.10 -26.34 24.17
C PRO A 192 -67.67 -26.19 23.61
N ASP A 193 -67.34 -27.18 22.77
CA ASP A 193 -66.27 -27.27 21.78
C ASP A 193 -66.36 -26.15 20.72
N ILE A 194 -65.25 -25.46 20.43
CA ILE A 194 -65.12 -24.54 19.29
C ILE A 194 -63.79 -24.80 18.58
N THR A 195 -63.95 -25.11 17.30
CA THR A 195 -63.00 -25.56 16.31
C THR A 195 -62.28 -24.41 15.59
N HIS A 196 -61.06 -24.71 15.11
CA HIS A 196 -60.30 -24.15 13.97
C HIS A 196 -60.20 -22.63 13.73
N HIS A 197 -58.97 -22.14 13.52
CA HIS A 197 -58.58 -21.48 12.26
C HIS A 197 -57.05 -21.38 12.11
N THR A 198 -56.53 -22.04 11.08
CA THR A 198 -55.17 -21.93 10.54
C THR A 198 -55.06 -20.66 9.69
N HIS A 199 -54.02 -19.86 9.91
CA HIS A 199 -53.63 -18.77 9.00
C HIS A 199 -52.21 -19.02 8.50
N THR A 200 -52.13 -19.48 7.25
CA THR A 200 -50.95 -19.41 6.38
C THR A 200 -50.85 -18.01 5.79
N SER A 201 -49.69 -17.36 5.93
CA SER A 201 -49.34 -16.16 5.17
C SER A 201 -47.96 -16.37 4.54
N SER A 202 -47.98 -16.35 3.21
CA SER A 202 -46.88 -16.39 2.28
C SER A 202 -46.59 -14.97 1.80
N ASP A 203 -45.34 -14.54 1.86
CA ASP A 203 -44.75 -13.39 1.15
C ASP A 203 -43.23 -13.51 1.36
N GLU A 204 -42.31 -13.29 0.42
CA GLU A 204 -42.25 -12.32 -0.65
C GLU A 204 -41.25 -12.78 -1.73
N GLY A 205 -41.48 -12.35 -2.98
CA GLY A 205 -40.73 -12.75 -4.17
C GLY A 205 -39.37 -12.09 -4.36
N PHE A 206 -38.43 -12.89 -4.86
CA PHE A 206 -37.06 -12.49 -5.23
C PHE A 206 -37.02 -12.03 -6.70
N ARG A 207 -36.66 -10.77 -6.98
CA ARG A 207 -36.43 -10.25 -8.35
C ARG A 207 -34.94 -10.30 -8.68
N THR A 208 -34.57 -11.05 -9.72
CA THR A 208 -33.24 -11.04 -10.34
C THR A 208 -33.22 -10.10 -11.54
N TRP A 209 -32.22 -9.22 -11.61
CA TRP A 209 -31.90 -8.41 -12.78
C TRP A 209 -30.73 -9.03 -13.55
N THR A 210 -30.90 -9.22 -14.85
CA THR A 210 -29.84 -9.58 -15.79
C THR A 210 -29.26 -8.30 -16.41
N MET A 211 -27.93 -8.14 -16.34
CA MET A 211 -27.20 -7.15 -17.13
C MET A 211 -26.75 -7.81 -18.43
N GLY A 212 -27.07 -7.16 -19.54
CA GLY A 212 -26.65 -7.55 -20.89
C GLY A 212 -25.17 -7.25 -21.11
N THR A 213 -24.55 -8.13 -21.90
CA THR A 213 -23.23 -8.01 -22.52
C THR A 213 -23.27 -7.18 -23.79
#